data_AF-A0A5C6ZP41-F1
#
_entry.id   AF-A0A5C6ZP41-F1
#
_cell.length_a   1.000
_cell.length_b   1.000
_cell.length_c   1.000
_cell.angle_alpha   90.00
_cell.angle_beta   90.00
_cell.angle_gamma   90.00
#
_symmetry.space_group_name_H-M   'P 1'
#
loop_
_entity.id
_entity.type
_entity.pdbx_description
1 polymer ?
#
loop_
_entity_poly.entity_id
_entity_poly.type
_entity_poly.pdbx_seq_one_letter_code
_entity_poly.pdbx_strand_id
1 'polypeptide(L)'
;MKKKNIIKDTLVNGKIKNGMFLLDNKKSKIYGIPYLLGGYDIKKQRIGVTNKNNLITNISVAKQSLLLFVIGRNYNLNLSYEYERME
;
A
#
# COMPACT_ATOMS: atom_id res chain seq x y z
N MET A 1 6.31 -35.11 0.73
CA MET A 1 5.94 -33.69 0.96
C MET A 1 6.46 -32.84 -0.19
N LYS A 2 5.58 -32.24 -1.01
CA LYS A 2 6.00 -31.26 -2.03
C LYS A 2 6.52 -30.02 -1.31
N LYS A 3 7.77 -29.62 -1.54
CA LYS A 3 8.31 -28.35 -1.06
C LYS A 3 7.46 -27.22 -1.67
N LYS A 4 6.66 -26.53 -0.85
CA LYS A 4 6.08 -25.23 -1.24
C LYS A 4 7.29 -24.31 -1.49
N ASN A 5 7.58 -24.02 -2.76
CA ASN A 5 8.67 -23.13 -3.14
C ASN A 5 8.33 -21.73 -2.62
N ILE A 6 8.84 -21.40 -1.44
CA ILE A 6 8.76 -20.05 -0.91
C ILE A 6 9.58 -19.18 -1.86
N ILE A 7 8.88 -18.34 -2.63
CA ILE A 7 9.48 -17.51 -3.68
C ILE A 7 10.44 -16.50 -3.06
N LYS A 8 10.13 -16.01 -1.86
CA LYS A 8 10.97 -15.13 -1.06
C LYS A 8 10.41 -14.95 0.36
N ASP A 9 11.23 -15.19 1.38
CA ASP A 9 10.91 -14.78 2.75
C ASP A 9 11.36 -13.33 2.99
N THR A 10 10.53 -12.54 3.66
CA THR A 10 10.86 -11.15 4.00
C THR A 10 10.18 -10.77 5.30
N LEU A 11 10.96 -10.22 6.23
CA LEU A 11 10.43 -9.62 7.46
C LEU A 11 9.86 -8.23 7.15
N VAL A 12 8.63 -7.99 7.59
CA VAL A 12 7.94 -6.71 7.42
C VAL A 12 7.50 -6.19 8.78
N ASN A 13 7.79 -4.92 9.04
CA ASN A 13 7.32 -4.23 10.22
C ASN A 13 5.95 -3.61 9.96
N GLY A 14 5.20 -3.35 11.02
CA GLY A 14 3.85 -2.80 10.92
C GLY A 14 3.14 -2.74 12.25
N LYS A 15 1.88 -2.32 12.21
CA LYS A 15 1.01 -2.20 13.38
C LYS A 15 -0.38 -2.74 13.06
N ILE A 16 -1.04 -3.35 14.04
CA ILE A 16 -2.44 -3.72 13.90
C ILE A 16 -3.30 -2.46 13.99
N LYS A 17 -4.16 -2.23 13.01
CA LYS A 17 -5.15 -1.15 12.98
C LYS A 17 -6.43 -1.63 12.32
N ASN A 18 -7.56 -1.51 13.02
CA ASN A 18 -8.89 -1.92 12.52
C ASN A 18 -8.93 -3.38 12.04
N GLY A 19 -8.34 -4.31 12.80
CA GLY A 19 -8.33 -5.74 12.45
C GLY A 19 -7.41 -6.13 11.30
N MET A 20 -6.62 -5.20 10.77
CA MET A 20 -5.63 -5.48 9.72
C MET A 20 -4.22 -5.08 10.17
N PHE A 21 -3.22 -5.81 9.68
CA PHE A 21 -1.82 -5.44 9.83
C PHE A 21 -1.44 -4.38 8.79
N LEU A 22 -1.29 -3.13 9.24
CA LEU A 22 -0.79 -2.02 8.45
C LEU A 22 0.73 -2.14 8.35
N LEU A 23 1.23 -2.31 7.14
CA LEU A 23 2.67 -2.42 6.87
C LEU A 23 3.34 -1.05 7.04
N ASP A 24 4.47 -1.01 7.75
CA ASP A 24 5.36 0.15 7.85
C ASP A 24 6.20 0.29 6.57
N ASN A 25 5.52 0.45 5.44
CA ASN A 25 6.18 0.71 4.18
C ASN A 25 6.53 2.21 4.08
N LYS A 26 7.81 2.55 4.19
CA LYS A 26 8.32 3.93 4.00
C LYS A 26 8.27 4.40 2.53
N LYS A 27 7.17 4.16 1.81
CA LYS A 27 6.93 4.72 0.46
C LYS A 27 6.05 5.98 0.54
N SER A 28 6.45 6.89 1.43
CA SER A 28 5.97 8.27 1.44
C SER A 28 7.11 9.14 0.96
N LYS A 29 7.04 9.62 -0.28
CA LYS A 29 8.01 10.57 -0.83
C LYS A 29 7.32 11.91 -1.01
N ILE A 30 7.84 12.93 -0.35
CA ILE A 30 7.51 14.32 -0.61
C ILE A 30 8.67 14.88 -1.44
N TYR A 31 8.37 15.60 -2.50
CA TYR A 31 9.37 16.21 -3.37
C TYR A 31 9.03 17.67 -3.60
N GLY A 32 10.06 18.51 -3.65
CA GLY A 32 9.92 19.96 -3.85
C GLY A 32 9.21 20.69 -2.71
N ILE A 33 8.74 21.90 -2.98
CA ILE A 33 7.93 22.68 -2.04
C ILE A 33 6.46 22.34 -2.31
N PRO A 34 5.75 21.71 -1.36
CA PRO A 34 4.32 21.44 -1.49
C PRO A 34 3.59 22.72 -1.93
N TYR A 35 2.68 22.59 -2.90
CA TYR A 35 1.89 23.69 -3.49
C TYR A 35 2.59 24.67 -4.44
N LEU A 36 3.92 24.70 -4.53
CA LEU A 36 4.62 25.57 -5.51
C LEU A 36 5.20 24.77 -6.67
N LEU A 37 6.12 23.85 -6.35
CA LEU A 37 6.89 23.05 -7.32
C LEU A 37 7.16 21.69 -6.67
N GLY A 38 6.10 20.98 -6.33
CA GLY A 38 6.24 19.81 -5.48
C GLY A 38 5.06 18.88 -5.52
N GLY A 39 5.18 17.81 -4.78
CA GLY A 39 4.18 16.77 -4.74
C GLY A 39 4.46 15.74 -3.67
N TYR A 40 3.52 14.82 -3.53
CA TYR A 40 3.65 13.68 -2.65
C TYR A 40 3.26 12.39 -3.37
N ASP A 41 3.90 11.30 -2.98
CA ASP A 41 3.53 9.94 -3.32
C ASP A 41 3.46 9.16 -2.02
N ILE A 42 2.26 8.78 -1.62
CA ILE A 42 2.00 8.02 -0.40
C ILE A 42 1.41 6.68 -0.82
N LYS A 43 2.11 5.59 -0.49
CA LYS A 43 1.57 4.23 -0.59
C LYS A 43 1.43 3.61 0.79
N LYS A 44 0.21 3.18 1.13
CA LYS A 44 -0.11 2.43 2.35
C LYS A 44 -0.63 1.05 1.96
N GLN A 45 -0.19 0.02 2.66
CA GLN A 45 -0.64 -1.35 2.41
C GLN A 45 -1.05 -2.01 3.72
N ARG A 46 -2.19 -2.70 3.70
CA ARG A 46 -2.70 -3.47 4.82
C ARG A 46 -2.91 -4.90 4.38
N ILE A 47 -2.63 -5.83 5.27
CA ILE A 47 -2.91 -7.25 5.08
C ILE A 47 -3.76 -7.74 6.26
N GLY A 48 -4.64 -8.68 6.00
CA GLY A 48 -5.51 -9.27 7.01
C GLY A 48 -6.07 -10.58 6.53
N VAL A 49 -6.97 -11.14 7.33
CA VAL A 49 -7.67 -12.38 7.00
C VAL A 49 -9.17 -12.10 7.05
N THR A 50 -9.92 -12.59 6.07
CA THR A 50 -11.38 -12.45 6.06
C THR A 50 -12.03 -13.49 6.96
N ASN A 51 -13.33 -13.36 7.23
CA ASN A 51 -14.09 -14.36 8.00
C ASN A 51 -14.11 -15.75 7.32
N LYS A 52 -13.81 -15.83 6.01
CA LYS A 52 -13.66 -17.08 5.25
C LYS A 52 -12.25 -17.65 5.30
N ASN A 53 -11.37 -17.08 6.13
CA ASN A 53 -9.97 -17.44 6.25
C ASN A 53 -9.13 -17.19 4.98
N ASN A 54 -9.60 -16.30 4.10
CA ASN A 54 -8.88 -15.86 2.91
C ASN A 54 -7.92 -14.71 3.26
N LEU A 55 -6.83 -14.60 2.52
CA LEU A 55 -5.91 -13.47 2.65
C LEU A 55 -6.53 -12.26 1.95
N ILE A 56 -6.73 -11.16 2.68
CA ILE A 56 -7.13 -9.88 2.10
C ILE A 56 -5.97 -8.89 2.16
N THR A 57 -5.74 -8.20 1.05
CA THR A 57 -4.78 -7.12 0.95
C THR A 57 -5.48 -5.85 0.50
N ASN A 58 -5.20 -4.74 1.16
CA ASN A 58 -5.68 -3.42 0.76
C ASN A 58 -4.47 -2.54 0.43
N ILE A 59 -4.53 -1.88 -0.73
CA ILE A 59 -3.48 -0.99 -1.23
C ILE A 59 -4.13 0.36 -1.47
N SER A 60 -3.64 1.37 -0.76
CA SER A 60 -4.01 2.77 -0.98
C SER A 60 -2.81 3.53 -1.51
N VAL A 61 -2.99 4.20 -2.64
CA VAL A 61 -2.00 5.05 -3.29
C VAL A 61 -2.60 6.43 -3.46
N ALA A 62 -1.93 7.44 -2.94
CA ALA A 62 -2.28 8.83 -3.15
C ALA A 62 -1.07 9.52 -3.77
N LYS A 63 -1.25 10.06 -4.97
CA LYS A 63 -0.23 10.86 -5.64
C LYS A 63 -0.78 12.21 -6.03
N GLN A 64 0.02 13.21 -5.76
CA GLN A 64 -0.22 14.58 -6.17
C GLN A 64 1.10 15.14 -6.68
N SER A 65 1.04 15.77 -7.84
CA SER A 65 2.12 16.59 -8.37
C SER A 65 1.52 17.91 -8.76
N LEU A 66 2.16 19.02 -8.39
CA LEU A 66 1.74 20.35 -8.79
C LEU A 66 2.96 21.13 -9.31
N LEU A 67 2.87 21.57 -10.56
CA LEU A 67 3.80 22.52 -11.16
C LEU A 67 3.08 23.85 -11.30
N LEU A 68 3.48 24.82 -10.46
CA LEU A 68 3.10 26.23 -10.57
C LEU A 68 1.58 26.44 -10.76
N PHE A 69 0.76 25.93 -9.84
CA PHE A 69 -0.72 26.05 -9.79
C PHE A 69 -1.53 25.64 -11.05
N VAL A 70 -0.90 25.30 -12.16
CA VAL A 70 -1.55 25.20 -13.49
C VAL A 70 -1.56 23.76 -14.00
N ILE A 71 -0.52 22.97 -13.71
CA ILE A 71 -0.41 21.60 -14.21
C ILE A 71 -0.19 20.66 -13.03
N GLY A 72 -1.19 19.83 -12.75
CA GLY A 72 -1.07 18.82 -11.71
C GLY A 72 -1.77 17.52 -12.07
N ARG A 73 -1.12 16.40 -11.74
CA ARG A 73 -1.73 15.07 -11.84
C ARG A 73 -2.03 14.58 -10.43
N ASN A 74 -3.31 14.54 -10.12
CA ASN A 74 -3.82 14.02 -8.86
C ASN A 74 -4.48 12.67 -9.12
N TYR A 75 -4.07 11.64 -8.39
CA TYR A 75 -4.82 10.39 -8.39
C TYR A 75 -4.78 9.73 -7.02
N ASN A 76 -5.94 9.24 -6.62
CA ASN A 76 -6.13 8.46 -5.41
C ASN A 76 -6.71 7.11 -5.83
N LEU A 77 -6.01 6.04 -5.48
CA LEU A 77 -6.43 4.67 -5.73
C LEU A 77 -6.57 3.96 -4.39
N ASN A 78 -7.68 3.24 -4.24
CA ASN A 78 -7.91 2.35 -3.11
C ASN A 78 -8.38 1.02 -3.69
N LEU A 79 -7.51 0.03 -3.62
CA LEU A 79 -7.70 -1.29 -4.21
C LEU A 79 -7.70 -2.33 -3.10
N SER A 80 -8.63 -3.27 -3.18
CA SER A 80 -8.69 -4.42 -2.28
C SER A 80 -8.66 -5.69 -3.12
N TYR A 81 -7.82 -6.63 -2.72
CA TYR A 81 -7.69 -7.94 -3.34
C TYR A 81 -7.90 -9.00 -2.27
N GLU A 82 -8.74 -9.98 -2.57
CA GLU A 82 -8.93 -11.17 -1.75
C GLU A 82 -8.32 -12.36 -2.50
N TYR A 83 -7.58 -13.18 -1.76
CA TYR A 83 -6.91 -14.37 -2.26
C TYR A 83 -7.39 -15.56 -1.46
N GLU A 84 -7.96 -16.54 -2.14
CA GLU A 84 -8.37 -17.78 -1.52
C GLU A 84 -7.19 -18.50 -0.87
N ARG A 85 -7.46 -19.11 0.28
CA ARG A 85 -6.43 -19.87 0.98
C ARG A 85 -6.04 -21.09 0.15
N MET A 86 -4.79 -21.17 -0.24
CA MET A 86 -4.24 -22.35 -0.90
C MET A 86 -4.09 -23.49 0.12
N GLU A 87 -4.72 -24.64 -0.15
CA GLU A 87 -4.51 -25.87 0.63
C GLU A 87 -3.06 -26.40 0.52
#